data_AF-A0A413BE69-F1
#
_entry.id   AF-A0A413BE69-F1
#
_cell.length_a   1.000
_cell.length_b   1.000
_cell.length_c   1.000
_cell.angle_alpha   90.00
_cell.angle_beta   90.00
_cell.angle_gamma   90.00
#
_symmetry.space_group_name_H-M   'P 1'
#
loop_
_entity.id
_entity.type
_entity.pdbx_description
1 polymer ?
#
loop_
_entity_poly.entity_id
_entity_poly.type
_entity_poly.pdbx_seq_one_letter_code
_entity_poly.pdbx_strand_id
1 'polypeptide(L)'
;MAENTAVKEEKKTVTLTVAECSEFHNMGEFHENITSVAEAVAKFKEIPPERMHGIPTIGIRVADPKNPEDSVEMDVLIGKRIDLDMLRYVPDIAENWQAQQMIATLIHDMPEAQIEGEIPENIQKKIDWIESRDKRADELHQITDKLEKGVKDVFQSDKYKQFLNVMAKFPRYSVNNTMLIMMQRPDAQLCQSFTGWKQMGRYVKKGEKGISILAPAPYKIEREQTKLDDKGRPVFDADGESVKEKVEVTIRAFKVVKTFDLAQTDGKELPMIGPNELVGSIDGYPKLLQALQEVSPVPVSFELIDGGAKGYYNLENKSIVIQNGMSEVQTIKTLLHEMAHQKLHDKDTVPEAKDITRNGKEVEAESVAYVVCQHYGINTSDYSFSYVAGWLEGKETPELKASLDKIRQTASEFIYQIDQRMEVLMAEKEQVQEKGANPELQGVVDKVLKDLDQKRTVSKVKESVKTRIKANAEKAEQAPKRNKSAKTKEERA
;
A
#
# COMPACT_ATOMS: atom_id res chain seq x y z
N MET A 1 12.92 -33.82 32.85
CA MET A 1 13.73 -33.56 34.05
C MET A 1 15.18 -33.57 33.64
N ALA A 2 15.69 -32.38 33.31
CA ALA A 2 17.10 -32.02 33.32
C ALA A 2 17.06 -30.53 33.64
N GLU A 3 17.16 -30.21 34.93
CA GLU A 3 17.23 -28.86 35.44
C GLU A 3 18.42 -28.18 34.80
N ASN A 4 18.13 -27.15 34.01
CA ASN A 4 19.13 -26.24 33.49
C ASN A 4 19.49 -25.32 34.66
N THR A 5 20.43 -25.76 35.50
CA THR A 5 21.00 -24.98 36.59
C THR A 5 21.88 -23.88 36.00
N ALA A 6 21.23 -22.85 35.43
CA ALA A 6 21.89 -21.61 35.09
C ALA A 6 22.28 -20.94 36.42
N VAL A 7 23.54 -21.12 36.81
CA VAL A 7 24.20 -20.25 37.79
C VAL A 7 23.99 -18.82 37.25
N LYS A 8 23.30 -17.97 38.03
CA LYS A 8 23.20 -16.53 37.74
C LYS A 8 24.62 -15.97 37.76
N GLU A 9 25.25 -15.81 36.60
CA GLU A 9 26.45 -14.97 36.48
C GLU A 9 26.08 -13.57 36.96
N GLU A 10 26.77 -13.10 37.99
CA GLU A 10 26.63 -11.72 38.46
C GLU A 10 27.06 -10.78 37.33
N LYS A 11 26.21 -9.79 37.01
CA LYS A 11 26.32 -8.99 35.80
C LYS A 11 27.53 -8.04 35.93
N LYS A 12 28.69 -8.42 35.38
CA LYS A 12 29.88 -7.56 35.30
C LYS A 12 29.55 -6.23 34.60
N THR A 13 30.12 -5.13 35.09
CA THR A 13 29.98 -3.80 34.47
C THR A 13 30.98 -3.68 33.33
N VAL A 14 30.52 -3.29 32.13
CA VAL A 14 31.38 -3.06 30.96
C VAL A 14 31.36 -1.58 30.59
N THR A 15 32.54 -0.96 30.57
CA THR A 15 32.76 0.44 30.20
C THR A 15 33.91 0.55 29.19
N LEU A 16 34.05 1.72 28.58
CA LEU A 16 35.13 2.08 27.68
C LEU A 16 36.08 3.07 28.38
N THR A 17 37.34 3.01 27.98
CA THR A 17 38.37 3.98 28.32
C THR A 17 38.88 4.65 27.04
N VAL A 18 39.31 5.89 27.14
CA VAL A 18 39.98 6.63 26.05
C VAL A 18 41.24 7.24 26.63
N ALA A 19 42.40 6.89 26.08
CA ALA A 19 43.68 7.40 26.56
C ALA A 19 44.48 8.03 25.41
N GLU A 20 45.22 9.09 25.70
CA GLU A 20 46.16 9.71 24.76
C GLU A 20 47.39 8.84 24.48
N CYS A 21 47.75 7.94 25.39
CA CYS A 21 48.90 7.06 25.26
C CYS A 21 48.58 5.61 25.68
N SER A 22 48.54 4.67 24.73
CA SER A 22 48.33 3.24 24.98
C SER A 22 49.41 2.58 25.86
N GLU A 23 50.66 3.05 25.81
CA GLU A 23 51.73 2.49 26.64
C GLU A 23 51.63 2.92 28.10
N PHE A 24 51.14 4.14 28.34
CA PHE A 24 51.01 4.74 29.66
C PHE A 24 49.72 5.55 29.72
N HIS A 25 48.58 4.91 30.01
CA HIS A 25 47.26 5.56 30.01
C HIS A 25 47.18 6.81 30.90
N ASN A 26 47.99 6.87 31.96
CA ASN A 26 48.08 8.01 32.88
C ASN A 26 48.95 9.18 32.36
N MET A 27 49.59 9.05 31.20
CA MET A 27 50.38 10.09 30.56
C MET A 27 49.56 10.78 29.46
N GLY A 28 48.97 11.93 29.81
CA GLY A 28 48.15 12.73 28.91
C GLY A 28 46.68 12.72 29.31
N GLU A 29 45.81 12.91 28.34
CA GLU A 29 44.37 12.90 28.54
C GLU A 29 43.83 11.47 28.69
N PHE A 30 43.08 11.21 29.76
CA PHE A 30 42.47 9.91 30.07
C PHE A 30 41.02 10.07 30.48
N HIS A 31 40.14 9.29 29.88
CA HIS A 31 38.71 9.24 30.19
C HIS A 31 38.31 7.79 30.46
N GLU A 32 37.57 7.57 31.54
CA GLU A 32 37.10 6.25 31.95
C GLU A 32 35.59 6.25 32.21
N ASN A 33 35.02 5.07 32.46
CA ASN A 33 33.60 4.87 32.75
C ASN A 33 32.66 5.33 31.62
N ILE A 34 33.15 5.36 30.38
CA ILE A 34 32.35 5.71 29.21
C ILE A 34 31.41 4.54 28.88
N THR A 35 30.12 4.83 28.68
CA THR A 35 29.10 3.79 28.48
C THR A 35 28.68 3.63 27.01
N SER A 36 29.14 4.52 26.13
CA SER A 36 28.78 4.56 24.71
C SER A 36 30.01 4.60 23.81
N VAL A 37 30.02 3.76 22.78
CA VAL A 37 31.08 3.75 21.76
C VAL A 37 31.13 5.08 21.01
N ALA A 38 29.98 5.70 20.72
CA ALA A 38 29.94 6.99 20.04
C ALA A 38 30.63 8.10 20.84
N GLU A 39 30.48 8.08 22.17
CA GLU A 39 31.17 9.02 23.06
C GLU A 39 32.68 8.74 23.09
N ALA A 40 33.08 7.48 23.22
CA ALA A 40 34.48 7.09 23.21
C ALA A 40 35.18 7.48 21.90
N VAL A 41 34.53 7.24 20.76
CA VAL A 41 35.03 7.63 19.43
C VAL A 41 35.12 9.15 19.28
N ALA A 42 34.15 9.91 19.82
CA ALA A 42 34.22 11.37 19.80
C ALA A 42 35.43 11.89 20.59
N LYS A 43 35.60 11.43 21.83
CA LYS A 43 36.76 11.77 22.69
C LYS A 43 38.08 11.36 22.04
N PHE A 44 38.14 10.17 21.42
CA PHE A 44 39.31 9.70 20.71
C PHE A 44 39.69 10.61 19.53
N LYS A 45 38.69 11.08 18.77
CA LYS A 45 38.90 12.00 17.63
C LYS A 45 39.27 13.42 18.03
N GLU A 46 38.95 13.84 19.26
CA GLU A 46 39.34 15.14 19.81
C GLU A 46 40.83 15.21 20.17
N ILE A 47 41.51 14.07 20.35
CA ILE A 47 42.94 14.01 20.66
C ILE A 47 43.74 14.54 19.46
N PRO A 48 44.47 15.67 19.59
CA PRO A 48 45.15 16.27 18.45
C PRO A 48 46.30 15.37 17.96
N PRO A 49 46.42 15.13 16.64
CA PRO A 49 47.49 14.29 16.09
C PRO A 49 48.91 14.88 16.30
N GLU A 50 49.01 16.15 16.68
CA GLU A 50 50.27 16.87 16.92
C GLU A 50 50.81 16.68 18.35
N ARG A 51 50.02 16.13 19.30
CA ARG A 51 50.50 15.81 20.65
C ARG A 51 51.37 14.54 20.61
N MET A 52 52.65 14.70 20.23
CA MET A 52 53.60 13.62 19.92
C MET A 52 54.12 12.76 21.11
N HIS A 53 53.33 12.53 22.16
CA HIS A 53 53.80 11.78 23.34
C HIS A 53 53.19 10.38 23.51
N GLY A 54 52.18 9.99 22.71
CA GLY A 54 51.56 8.68 22.80
C GLY A 54 50.78 8.26 21.55
N ILE A 55 50.49 6.96 21.44
CA ILE A 55 49.53 6.44 20.46
C ILE A 55 48.17 6.36 21.16
N PRO A 56 47.15 7.13 20.73
CA PRO A 56 45.88 7.17 21.41
C PRO A 56 45.17 5.82 21.33
N THR A 57 44.32 5.51 22.31
CA THR A 57 43.62 4.22 22.40
C THR A 57 42.19 4.35 22.89
N ILE A 58 41.36 3.39 22.50
CA ILE A 58 40.08 3.07 23.15
C ILE A 58 40.19 1.66 23.72
N GLY A 59 40.07 1.55 25.05
CA GLY A 59 40.06 0.28 25.77
C GLY A 59 38.66 -0.15 26.18
N ILE A 60 38.49 -1.45 26.43
CA ILE A 60 37.30 -2.02 27.08
C ILE A 60 37.70 -2.49 28.46
N ARG A 61 36.90 -2.07 29.45
CA ARG A 61 37.05 -2.44 30.85
C ARG A 61 35.84 -3.24 31.30
N VAL A 62 36.09 -4.43 31.87
CA VAL A 62 35.08 -5.30 32.48
C VAL A 62 35.41 -5.42 33.96
N ALA A 63 34.54 -4.93 34.84
CA ALA A 63 34.77 -4.87 36.28
C ALA A 63 33.63 -5.53 37.08
N ASP A 64 33.97 -6.06 38.26
CA ASP A 64 32.95 -6.46 39.24
C ASP A 64 32.27 -5.22 39.84
N PRO A 65 30.93 -5.09 39.79
CA PRO A 65 30.22 -3.96 40.38
C PRO A 65 30.47 -3.77 41.89
N LYS A 66 30.72 -4.86 42.63
CA LYS A 66 30.94 -4.85 44.09
C LYS A 66 32.41 -4.63 44.44
N ASN A 67 33.31 -4.95 43.52
CA ASN A 67 34.74 -4.71 43.68
C ASN A 67 35.32 -4.11 42.38
N PRO A 68 35.11 -2.80 42.14
CA PRO A 68 35.53 -2.18 40.88
C PRO A 68 37.04 -2.25 40.61
N GLU A 69 37.87 -2.44 41.64
CA GLU A 69 39.32 -2.66 41.52
C GLU A 69 39.66 -4.02 40.88
N ASP A 70 38.75 -4.99 40.98
CA ASP A 70 38.82 -6.26 40.27
C ASP A 70 38.25 -6.09 38.86
N SER A 71 39.10 -5.53 38.00
CA SER A 71 38.76 -5.23 36.61
C SER A 71 39.78 -5.77 35.64
N VAL A 72 39.28 -6.20 34.49
CA VAL A 72 40.09 -6.58 33.34
C VAL A 72 39.92 -5.51 32.28
N GLU A 73 41.03 -4.96 31.80
CA GLU A 73 41.04 -3.94 30.75
C GLU A 73 41.93 -4.40 29.59
N MET A 74 41.49 -4.08 28.37
CA MET A 74 42.22 -4.36 27.15
C MET A 74 42.02 -3.22 26.17
N ASP A 75 43.13 -2.69 25.65
CA ASP A 75 43.11 -1.77 24.52
C ASP A 75 42.59 -2.47 23.27
N VAL A 76 41.58 -1.91 22.62
CA VAL A 76 40.94 -2.47 21.42
C VAL A 76 41.33 -1.69 20.18
N LEU A 77 41.11 -0.36 20.18
CA LEU A 77 41.56 0.51 19.10
C LEU A 77 42.86 1.19 19.54
N ILE A 78 43.98 0.92 18.87
CA ILE A 78 45.28 1.53 19.13
C ILE A 78 45.69 2.37 17.91
N GLY A 79 45.58 3.68 18.00
CA GLY A 79 45.83 4.60 16.89
C GLY A 79 44.89 4.33 15.71
N LYS A 80 45.41 3.68 14.67
CA LYS A 80 44.63 3.35 13.46
C LYS A 80 44.35 1.85 13.30
N ARG A 81 44.66 1.04 14.31
CA ARG A 81 44.43 -0.41 14.27
C ARG A 81 43.46 -0.85 15.35
N ILE A 82 42.62 -1.83 15.04
CA ILE A 82 41.82 -2.55 16.03
C ILE A 82 42.48 -3.91 16.23
N ASP A 83 43.05 -4.14 17.40
CA ASP A 83 43.75 -5.37 17.76
C ASP A 83 42.78 -6.35 18.42
N LEU A 84 42.45 -7.42 17.70
CA LEU A 84 41.56 -8.49 18.16
C LEU A 84 42.33 -9.75 18.56
N ASP A 85 43.61 -9.85 18.22
CA ASP A 85 44.44 -11.01 18.56
C ASP A 85 44.57 -11.15 20.08
N MET A 86 44.58 -10.02 20.79
CA MET A 86 44.63 -9.97 22.25
C MET A 86 43.42 -10.59 22.95
N LEU A 87 42.26 -10.69 22.28
CA LEU A 87 41.05 -11.31 22.86
C LEU A 87 41.29 -12.75 23.30
N ARG A 88 42.18 -13.50 22.62
CA ARG A 88 42.51 -14.89 22.99
C ARG A 88 43.16 -15.02 24.37
N TYR A 89 43.70 -13.92 24.90
CA TYR A 89 44.33 -13.86 26.22
C TYR A 89 43.43 -13.24 27.29
N VAL A 90 42.27 -12.68 26.90
CA VAL A 90 41.39 -11.93 27.80
C VAL A 90 39.94 -12.49 27.72
N PRO A 91 39.69 -13.70 28.28
CA PRO A 91 38.40 -14.38 28.15
C PRO A 91 37.24 -13.58 28.77
N ASP A 92 37.49 -12.84 29.85
CA ASP A 92 36.50 -11.97 30.49
C ASP A 92 35.92 -10.90 29.56
N ILE A 93 36.67 -10.47 28.55
CA ILE A 93 36.23 -9.53 27.52
C ILE A 93 35.72 -10.31 26.30
N ALA A 94 36.45 -11.34 25.87
CA ALA A 94 36.14 -12.11 24.67
C ALA A 94 34.79 -12.83 24.75
N GLU A 95 34.39 -13.32 25.92
CA GLU A 95 33.13 -14.05 26.14
C GLU A 95 31.99 -13.14 26.60
N ASN A 96 32.30 -11.92 27.07
CA ASN A 96 31.28 -10.99 27.55
C ASN A 96 30.47 -10.39 26.40
N TRP A 97 29.16 -10.61 26.42
CA TRP A 97 28.24 -10.19 25.37
C TRP A 97 28.22 -8.67 25.13
N GLN A 98 28.33 -7.87 26.20
CA GLN A 98 28.31 -6.41 26.13
C GLN A 98 29.66 -5.88 25.61
N ALA A 99 30.78 -6.47 26.03
CA ALA A 99 32.09 -6.16 25.48
C ALA A 99 32.14 -6.47 23.98
N GLN A 100 31.72 -7.67 23.55
CA GLN A 100 31.59 -8.02 22.13
C GLN A 100 30.72 -7.02 21.34
N GLN A 101 29.64 -6.50 21.96
CA GLN A 101 28.76 -5.50 21.35
C GLN A 101 29.47 -4.16 21.17
N MET A 102 30.25 -3.73 22.16
CA MET A 102 31.07 -2.51 22.07
C MET A 102 32.16 -2.66 21.01
N ILE A 103 32.87 -3.80 20.95
CA ILE A 103 33.88 -4.07 19.90
C ILE A 103 33.24 -4.03 18.51
N ALA A 104 32.11 -4.73 18.32
CA ALA A 104 31.40 -4.74 17.03
C ALA A 104 30.97 -3.33 16.60
N THR A 105 30.48 -2.52 17.54
CA THR A 105 30.07 -1.14 17.27
C THR A 105 31.27 -0.25 16.98
N LEU A 106 32.40 -0.46 17.66
CA LEU A 106 33.64 0.28 17.43
C LEU A 106 34.23 -0.03 16.04
N ILE A 107 34.23 -1.30 15.62
CA ILE A 107 34.63 -1.70 14.26
C ILE A 107 33.74 -1.02 13.21
N HIS A 108 32.42 -1.02 13.44
CA HIS A 108 31.46 -0.37 12.54
C HIS A 108 31.66 1.15 12.43
N ASP A 109 31.89 1.83 13.55
CA ASP A 109 32.02 3.29 13.61
C ASP A 109 33.43 3.80 13.21
N MET A 110 34.40 2.88 13.11
CA MET A 110 35.79 3.14 12.69
C MET A 110 36.16 2.30 11.46
N PRO A 111 35.48 2.47 10.31
CA PRO A 111 35.68 1.62 9.12
C PRO A 111 37.07 1.78 8.48
N GLU A 112 37.77 2.87 8.78
CA GLU A 112 39.12 3.16 8.30
C GLU A 112 40.22 2.50 9.16
N ALA A 113 39.86 1.91 10.30
CA ALA A 113 40.82 1.25 11.17
C ALA A 113 41.22 -0.12 10.59
N GLN A 114 42.52 -0.42 10.64
CA GLN A 114 43.06 -1.71 10.20
C GLN A 114 42.76 -2.78 11.26
N ILE A 115 42.13 -3.88 10.87
CA ILE A 115 41.91 -5.00 11.78
C ILE A 115 43.21 -5.84 11.87
N GLU A 116 43.71 -6.02 13.09
CA GLU A 116 44.80 -6.93 13.42
C GLU A 116 44.22 -8.19 14.10
N GLY A 117 44.48 -9.36 13.51
CA GLY A 117 43.86 -10.63 13.90
C GLY A 117 42.59 -10.99 13.11
N GLU A 118 41.95 -12.10 13.50
CA GLU A 118 40.67 -12.54 12.91
C GLU A 118 39.48 -12.05 13.76
N ILE A 119 38.43 -11.52 13.11
CA ILE A 119 37.19 -11.14 13.80
C ILE A 119 36.46 -12.41 14.25
N PRO A 120 36.25 -12.61 15.56
CA PRO A 120 35.50 -13.76 16.06
C PRO A 120 34.05 -13.82 15.52
N GLU A 121 33.53 -15.02 15.26
CA GLU A 121 32.21 -15.21 14.60
C GLU A 121 31.04 -14.52 15.35
N ASN A 122 31.08 -14.51 16.69
CA ASN A 122 30.13 -13.82 17.56
C ASN A 122 30.17 -12.29 17.38
N ILE A 123 31.34 -11.70 17.18
CA ILE A 123 31.53 -10.28 16.90
C ILE A 123 31.10 -9.97 15.46
N GLN A 124 31.49 -10.81 14.49
CA GLN A 124 31.06 -10.66 13.09
C GLN A 124 29.53 -10.67 12.95
N LYS A 125 28.83 -11.60 13.62
CA LYS A 125 27.35 -11.62 13.63
C LYS A 125 26.73 -10.33 14.19
N LYS A 126 27.39 -9.67 15.15
CA LYS A 126 26.93 -8.39 15.71
C LYS A 126 27.17 -7.24 14.72
N ILE A 127 28.31 -7.23 14.02
CA ILE A 127 28.60 -6.28 12.95
C ILE A 127 27.55 -6.40 11.84
N ASP A 128 27.32 -7.61 11.31
CA ASP A 128 26.32 -7.87 10.26
C ASP A 128 24.91 -7.40 10.69
N TRP A 129 24.57 -7.56 11.98
CA TRP A 129 23.30 -7.09 12.52
C TRP A 129 23.21 -5.56 12.57
N ILE A 130 24.27 -4.86 12.99
CA ILE A 130 24.36 -3.39 13.01
C ILE A 130 24.22 -2.87 11.58
N GLU A 131 25.02 -3.36 10.63
CA GLU A 131 24.95 -2.96 9.23
C GLU A 131 23.56 -3.22 8.62
N SER A 132 22.99 -4.39 8.91
CA SER A 132 21.63 -4.71 8.43
C SER A 132 20.57 -3.81 9.05
N ARG A 133 20.74 -3.34 10.28
CA ARG A 133 19.83 -2.39 10.94
C ARG A 133 19.97 -1.01 10.31
N ASP A 134 21.19 -0.53 10.10
CA ASP A 134 21.46 0.79 9.56
C ASP A 134 21.00 0.89 8.11
N LYS A 135 21.24 -0.14 7.29
CA LYS A 135 20.66 -0.26 5.95
C LYS A 135 19.13 -0.19 5.95
N ARG A 136 18.46 -0.84 6.91
CA ARG A 136 16.99 -0.75 7.03
C ARG A 136 16.53 0.65 7.45
N ALA A 137 17.28 1.33 8.31
CA ALA A 137 16.99 2.70 8.71
C ALA A 137 17.15 3.66 7.53
N ASP A 138 18.22 3.53 6.75
CA ASP A 138 18.46 4.30 5.53
C ASP A 138 17.38 4.06 4.46
N GLU A 139 17.01 2.80 4.23
CA GLU A 139 15.91 2.46 3.32
C GLU A 139 14.59 3.11 3.77
N LEU A 140 14.31 3.13 5.08
CA LEU A 140 13.14 3.78 5.63
C LEU A 140 13.19 5.29 5.43
N HIS A 141 14.30 5.94 5.76
CA HIS A 141 14.51 7.38 5.55
C HIS A 141 14.34 7.78 4.08
N GLN A 142 14.94 7.05 3.15
CA GLN A 142 14.79 7.31 1.72
C GLN A 142 13.33 7.17 1.24
N ILE A 143 12.58 6.21 1.80
CA ILE A 143 11.17 6.03 1.47
C ILE A 143 10.30 7.14 2.07
N THR A 144 10.59 7.60 3.29
CA THR A 144 9.87 8.71 3.92
C THR A 144 10.14 10.04 3.21
N ASP A 145 11.37 10.30 2.78
CA ASP A 145 11.71 11.51 2.02
C ASP A 145 11.00 11.52 0.65
N LYS A 146 10.97 10.36 -0.03
CA LYS A 146 10.20 10.19 -1.27
C LYS A 146 8.72 10.44 -1.07
N LEU A 147 8.16 9.98 0.04
CA LEU A 147 6.75 10.22 0.39
C LEU A 147 6.46 11.71 0.58
N GLU A 148 7.29 12.43 1.32
CA GLU A 148 7.10 13.87 1.56
C GLU A 148 7.15 14.68 0.26
N LYS A 149 8.13 14.38 -0.60
CA LYS A 149 8.20 14.97 -1.93
C LYS A 149 6.99 14.59 -2.79
N GLY A 150 6.61 13.31 -2.79
CA GLY A 150 5.49 12.80 -3.58
C GLY A 150 4.16 13.48 -3.23
N VAL A 151 3.92 13.75 -1.94
CA VAL A 151 2.72 14.48 -1.49
C VAL A 151 2.68 15.88 -2.09
N LYS A 152 3.77 16.65 -2.04
CA LYS A 152 3.79 18.01 -2.61
C LYS A 152 3.64 17.98 -4.13
N ASP A 153 4.36 17.09 -4.80
CA ASP A 153 4.34 16.95 -6.26
C ASP A 153 2.94 16.60 -6.82
N VAL A 154 2.17 15.78 -6.10
CA VAL A 154 0.87 15.30 -6.54
C VAL A 154 -0.13 16.42 -6.76
N PHE A 155 -0.08 17.48 -5.96
CA PHE A 155 -1.02 18.59 -6.06
C PHE A 155 -0.59 19.72 -6.99
N GLN A 156 0.67 19.72 -7.43
CA GLN A 156 1.24 20.76 -8.30
C GLN A 156 1.15 20.43 -9.79
N SER A 157 0.55 19.30 -10.17
CA SER A 157 0.52 18.81 -11.55
C SER A 157 -0.68 17.90 -11.82
N ASP A 158 -0.79 17.37 -13.05
CA ASP A 158 -1.80 16.36 -13.42
C ASP A 158 -1.68 15.04 -12.64
N LYS A 159 -0.63 14.90 -11.81
CA LYS A 159 -0.40 13.76 -10.91
C LYS A 159 -1.54 13.57 -9.90
N TYR A 160 -2.35 14.59 -9.59
CA TYR A 160 -3.49 14.43 -8.68
C TYR A 160 -4.51 13.42 -9.22
N LYS A 161 -4.90 13.58 -10.49
CA LYS A 161 -5.82 12.65 -11.16
C LYS A 161 -5.22 11.25 -11.23
N GLN A 162 -3.92 11.15 -11.50
CA GLN A 162 -3.18 9.88 -11.50
C GLN A 162 -3.20 9.21 -10.11
N PHE A 163 -3.01 9.98 -9.05
CA PHE A 163 -3.07 9.49 -7.67
C PHE A 163 -4.47 8.95 -7.34
N LEU A 164 -5.53 9.67 -7.70
CA LEU A 164 -6.90 9.20 -7.51
C LEU A 164 -7.21 7.93 -8.32
N ASN A 165 -6.67 7.81 -9.55
CA ASN A 165 -6.80 6.59 -10.35
C ASN A 165 -6.14 5.38 -9.67
N VAL A 166 -4.95 5.56 -9.09
CA VAL A 166 -4.29 4.49 -8.33
C VAL A 166 -5.09 4.19 -7.05
N MET A 167 -5.59 5.21 -6.34
CA MET A 167 -6.44 5.02 -5.16
C MET A 167 -7.70 4.18 -5.46
N ALA A 168 -8.33 4.41 -6.60
CA ALA A 168 -9.50 3.64 -7.05
C ALA A 168 -9.21 2.14 -7.21
N LYS A 169 -7.99 1.77 -7.62
CA LYS A 169 -7.56 0.37 -7.74
C LYS A 169 -7.13 -0.25 -6.41
N PHE A 170 -6.68 0.57 -5.47
CA PHE A 170 -6.13 0.14 -4.18
C PHE A 170 -6.88 0.75 -2.98
N PRO A 171 -8.22 0.61 -2.87
CA PRO A 171 -9.01 1.31 -1.85
C PRO A 171 -8.59 0.98 -0.41
N ARG A 172 -8.04 -0.23 -0.19
CA ARG A 172 -7.58 -0.70 1.13
C ARG A 172 -6.16 -0.30 1.51
N TYR A 173 -5.36 0.23 0.58
CA TYR A 173 -4.02 0.72 0.89
C TYR A 173 -4.09 2.11 1.54
N SER A 174 -3.16 2.42 2.44
CA SER A 174 -3.03 3.76 3.03
C SER A 174 -2.59 4.78 1.97
N VAL A 175 -2.83 6.07 2.19
CA VAL A 175 -2.38 7.15 1.29
C VAL A 175 -0.88 7.04 1.00
N ASN A 176 -0.07 6.80 2.03
CA ASN A 176 1.37 6.63 1.87
C ASN A 176 1.68 5.45 0.93
N ASN A 177 1.06 4.29 1.13
CA ASN A 177 1.36 3.15 0.27
C ASN A 177 0.79 3.31 -1.15
N THR A 178 -0.38 3.95 -1.31
CA THR A 178 -0.93 4.33 -2.62
C THR A 178 0.02 5.28 -3.37
N MET A 179 0.58 6.26 -2.67
CA MET A 179 1.60 7.18 -3.22
C MET A 179 2.85 6.42 -3.64
N LEU A 180 3.37 5.54 -2.77
CA LEU A 180 4.55 4.74 -3.08
C LEU A 180 4.33 3.81 -4.28
N ILE A 181 3.15 3.20 -4.40
CA ILE A 181 2.79 2.39 -5.56
C ILE A 181 2.76 3.27 -6.80
N MET A 182 2.06 4.41 -6.77
CA MET A 182 1.97 5.34 -7.91
C MET A 182 3.35 5.80 -8.40
N MET A 183 4.25 6.18 -7.47
CA MET A 183 5.59 6.67 -7.81
C MET A 183 6.49 5.60 -8.45
N GLN A 184 6.29 4.33 -8.10
CA GLN A 184 7.12 3.22 -8.58
C GLN A 184 6.49 2.50 -9.79
N ARG A 185 5.17 2.44 -9.86
CA ARG A 185 4.40 1.72 -10.88
C ARG A 185 2.99 2.31 -11.02
N PRO A 186 2.84 3.43 -11.75
CA PRO A 186 1.55 4.13 -11.89
C PRO A 186 0.49 3.32 -12.64
N ASP A 187 0.90 2.34 -13.43
CA ASP A 187 0.07 1.41 -14.18
C ASP A 187 -0.33 0.16 -13.39
N ALA A 188 0.07 0.06 -12.11
CA ALA A 188 -0.26 -1.08 -11.25
C ALA A 188 -1.77 -1.35 -11.22
N GLN A 189 -2.14 -2.62 -11.26
CA GLN A 189 -3.52 -3.11 -11.30
C GLN A 189 -3.87 -3.87 -10.03
N LEU A 190 -2.95 -4.68 -9.52
CA LEU A 190 -3.16 -5.46 -8.32
C LEU A 190 -1.81 -5.80 -7.68
N CYS A 191 -1.63 -5.48 -6.40
CA CYS A 191 -0.37 -5.62 -5.69
C CYS A 191 -0.50 -6.63 -4.57
N GLN A 192 0.40 -7.62 -4.54
CA GLN A 192 0.50 -8.57 -3.45
C GLN A 192 1.96 -8.94 -3.13
N SER A 193 2.21 -9.34 -1.88
CA SER A 193 3.47 -9.95 -1.45
C SER A 193 3.81 -11.20 -2.26
N PHE A 194 5.10 -11.55 -2.32
CA PHE A 194 5.58 -12.76 -3.00
C PHE A 194 4.86 -14.03 -2.50
N THR A 195 4.66 -14.14 -1.18
CA THR A 195 3.95 -15.25 -0.55
C THR A 195 2.46 -15.24 -0.88
N GLY A 196 1.81 -14.07 -0.90
CA GLY A 196 0.40 -13.97 -1.28
C GLY A 196 0.17 -14.36 -2.74
N TRP A 197 1.06 -13.98 -3.67
CA TRP A 197 1.00 -14.48 -5.05
C TRP A 197 1.10 -15.99 -5.13
N LYS A 198 2.05 -16.58 -4.40
CA LYS A 198 2.23 -18.04 -4.34
C LYS A 198 0.96 -18.73 -3.84
N GLN A 199 0.27 -18.18 -2.84
CA GLN A 199 -1.00 -18.72 -2.32
C GLN A 199 -2.13 -18.64 -3.35
N MET A 200 -2.12 -17.64 -4.23
CA MET A 200 -3.06 -17.49 -5.34
C MET A 200 -2.70 -18.34 -6.57
N GLY A 201 -1.65 -19.17 -6.50
CA GLY A 201 -1.20 -19.99 -7.63
C GLY A 201 -0.50 -19.18 -8.73
N ARG A 202 0.10 -18.03 -8.36
CA ARG A 202 0.92 -17.19 -9.24
C ARG A 202 2.32 -17.01 -8.67
N TYR A 203 3.29 -16.74 -9.53
CA TYR A 203 4.70 -16.61 -9.16
C TYR A 203 5.28 -15.35 -9.78
N VAL A 204 6.06 -14.61 -9.00
CA VAL A 204 6.78 -13.43 -9.49
C VAL A 204 7.84 -13.88 -10.51
N LYS A 205 7.87 -13.24 -11.67
CA LYS A 205 8.82 -13.51 -12.74
C LYS A 205 10.26 -13.25 -12.26
N LYS A 206 11.20 -14.07 -12.73
CA LYS A 206 12.61 -13.94 -12.35
C LYS A 206 13.16 -12.59 -12.82
N GLY A 207 13.78 -11.84 -11.91
CA GLY A 207 14.40 -10.54 -12.20
C GLY A 207 13.48 -9.32 -12.00
N GLU A 208 12.20 -9.52 -11.68
CA GLU A 208 11.28 -8.43 -11.37
C GLU A 208 11.67 -7.66 -10.11
N LYS A 209 11.60 -6.33 -10.19
CA LYS A 209 11.87 -5.44 -9.05
C LYS A 209 10.59 -5.24 -8.24
N GLY A 210 10.67 -5.50 -6.93
CA GLY A 210 9.54 -5.28 -6.02
C GLY A 210 9.25 -3.81 -5.77
N ILE A 211 7.97 -3.48 -5.63
CA ILE A 211 7.46 -2.17 -5.25
C ILE A 211 7.57 -2.03 -3.73
N SER A 212 8.27 -0.99 -3.27
CA SER A 212 8.51 -0.75 -1.84
C SER A 212 7.29 -0.11 -1.19
N ILE A 213 6.78 -0.70 -0.12
CA ILE A 213 5.67 -0.17 0.69
C ILE A 213 6.04 -0.22 2.18
N LEU A 214 5.31 0.53 3.00
CA LEU A 214 5.44 0.51 4.46
C LEU A 214 4.50 -0.52 5.07
N ALA A 215 5.03 -1.37 5.95
CA ALA A 215 4.26 -2.32 6.76
C ALA A 215 4.49 -2.07 8.26
N PRO A 216 3.45 -2.21 9.10
CA PRO A 216 3.61 -2.16 10.55
C PRO A 216 4.58 -3.24 11.05
N ALA A 217 5.47 -2.86 11.95
CA ALA A 217 6.42 -3.73 12.65
C ALA A 217 6.53 -3.30 14.11
N PRO A 218 5.44 -3.39 14.91
CA PRO A 218 5.47 -2.98 16.30
C PRO A 218 6.43 -3.86 17.10
N TYR A 219 7.15 -3.26 18.06
CA TYR A 219 8.01 -3.97 19.00
C TYR A 219 7.76 -3.48 20.42
N LYS A 220 8.08 -4.32 21.41
CA LYS A 220 7.87 -4.02 22.82
C LYS A 220 9.19 -3.60 23.45
N ILE A 221 9.16 -2.57 24.29
CA ILE A 221 10.28 -2.17 25.13
C ILE A 221 9.82 -2.04 26.57
N GLU A 222 10.71 -2.35 27.52
CA GLU A 222 10.51 -1.98 28.91
C GLU A 222 10.98 -0.54 29.10
N ARG A 223 10.11 0.29 29.69
CA ARG A 223 10.48 1.65 30.14
C ARG A 223 10.25 1.78 31.62
N GLU A 224 11.21 2.39 32.30
CA GLU A 224 10.97 2.91 33.64
C GLU A 224 10.11 4.16 33.56
N GLN A 225 8.97 4.13 34.24
CA GLN A 225 8.11 5.30 34.40
C GLN A 225 7.83 5.51 35.88
N THR A 226 7.53 6.76 36.24
CA THR A 226 7.06 7.08 37.59
C THR A 226 5.74 6.36 37.84
N LYS A 227 5.72 5.54 38.88
CA LYS A 227 4.52 4.84 39.34
C LYS A 227 3.50 5.88 39.79
N LEU A 228 2.29 5.79 39.25
CA LEU A 228 1.18 6.68 39.62
C LEU A 228 0.19 5.93 40.53
N ASP A 229 -0.40 6.65 41.48
CA ASP A 229 -1.53 6.15 42.29
C ASP A 229 -2.84 6.12 41.47
N ASP A 230 -3.92 5.60 42.04
CA ASP A 230 -5.25 5.53 41.41
C ASP A 230 -5.84 6.91 41.02
N LYS A 231 -5.19 8.01 41.44
CA LYS A 231 -5.56 9.39 41.12
C LYS A 231 -4.57 10.05 40.15
N GLY A 232 -3.66 9.29 39.56
CA GLY A 232 -2.68 9.76 38.57
C GLY A 232 -1.53 10.57 39.18
N ARG A 233 -1.26 10.45 40.48
CA ARG A 233 -0.19 11.20 41.17
C ARG A 233 1.05 10.32 41.39
N PRO A 234 2.28 10.86 41.29
CA PRO A 234 3.49 10.12 41.59
C PRO A 234 3.47 9.49 42.98
N VAL A 235 3.79 8.19 43.04
CA VAL A 235 4.05 7.47 44.28
C VAL A 235 5.50 7.73 44.67
N PHE A 236 5.73 8.19 45.90
CA PHE A 236 7.06 8.42 46.45
C PHE A 236 7.41 7.31 47.45
N ASP A 237 8.68 6.95 47.54
CA ASP A 237 9.19 6.03 48.55
C ASP A 237 9.41 6.73 49.90
N ALA A 238 9.93 5.99 50.88
CA ALA A 238 10.16 6.49 52.24
C ALA A 238 11.21 7.61 52.31
N ASP A 239 12.06 7.73 51.27
CA ASP A 239 13.13 8.72 51.17
C ASP A 239 12.70 9.96 50.38
N GLY A 240 11.47 9.97 49.86
CA GLY A 240 10.88 11.08 49.10
C GLY A 240 11.18 11.04 47.61
N GLU A 241 11.76 9.95 47.10
CA GLU A 241 12.06 9.75 45.68
C GLU A 241 10.89 9.07 44.98
N SER A 242 10.65 9.42 43.70
CA SER A 242 9.53 8.86 42.96
C SER A 242 9.77 7.38 42.66
N VAL A 243 8.87 6.50 43.11
CA VAL A 243 8.91 5.06 42.82
C VAL A 243 8.82 4.87 41.31
N LYS A 244 9.82 4.23 40.72
CA LYS A 244 9.80 3.83 39.32
C LYS A 244 9.25 2.42 39.18
N GLU A 245 8.41 2.21 38.18
CA GLU A 245 7.97 0.88 37.75
C GLU A 245 8.43 0.63 36.32
N LYS A 246 8.75 -0.64 36.02
CA LYS A 246 9.02 -1.08 34.65
C LYS A 246 7.70 -1.44 34.00
N VAL A 247 7.33 -0.71 32.96
CA VAL A 247 6.17 -1.03 32.14
C VAL A 247 6.58 -1.45 30.74
N GLU A 248 5.88 -2.45 30.22
CA GLU A 248 6.01 -2.87 28.83
C GLU A 248 5.22 -1.91 27.93
N VAL A 249 5.91 -1.17 27.08
CA VAL A 249 5.31 -0.23 26.12
C VAL A 249 5.48 -0.80 24.72
N THR A 250 4.38 -0.87 23.96
CA THR A 250 4.43 -1.23 22.54
C THR A 250 4.75 0.00 21.71
N ILE A 251 5.90 -0.01 21.04
CA ILE A 251 6.32 1.03 20.11
C ILE A 251 5.76 0.71 18.73
N ARG A 252 5.00 1.66 18.17
CA ARG A 252 4.51 1.59 16.79
C ARG A 252 5.67 1.95 15.86
N ALA A 253 6.16 0.97 15.12
CA ALA A 253 7.19 1.17 14.11
C ALA A 253 6.73 0.62 12.76
N PHE A 254 7.42 1.04 11.71
CA PHE A 254 7.21 0.60 10.34
C PHE A 254 8.51 0.07 9.76
N LYS A 255 8.38 -0.84 8.81
CA LYS A 255 9.50 -1.33 8.00
C LYS A 255 9.13 -1.27 6.52
N VAL A 256 10.15 -1.15 5.68
CA VAL A 256 9.98 -1.28 4.24
C VAL A 256 9.82 -2.76 3.88
N VAL A 257 8.78 -3.09 3.13
CA VAL A 257 8.56 -4.42 2.54
C VAL A 257 8.32 -4.30 1.04
N LYS A 258 8.37 -5.43 0.34
CA LYS A 258 8.17 -5.49 -1.11
C LYS A 258 6.83 -6.13 -1.46
N THR A 259 6.10 -5.50 -2.37
CA THR A 259 4.92 -6.03 -3.04
C THR A 259 5.18 -6.09 -4.54
N PHE A 260 4.38 -6.85 -5.28
CA PHE A 260 4.55 -7.07 -6.72
C PHE A 260 3.20 -6.90 -7.41
N ASP A 261 3.20 -6.24 -8.56
CA ASP A 261 2.01 -6.09 -9.39
C ASP A 261 1.68 -7.37 -10.17
N LEU A 262 0.41 -7.54 -10.54
CA LEU A 262 -0.07 -8.66 -11.37
C LEU A 262 0.76 -8.87 -12.64
N ALA A 263 1.14 -7.80 -13.35
CA ALA A 263 1.93 -7.90 -14.59
C ALA A 263 3.33 -8.49 -14.37
N GLN A 264 3.83 -8.44 -13.13
CA GLN A 264 5.12 -9.03 -12.71
C GLN A 264 5.02 -10.53 -12.40
N THR A 265 3.86 -11.14 -12.60
CA THR A 265 3.61 -12.54 -12.22
C THR A 265 3.13 -13.38 -13.39
N ASP A 266 3.47 -14.66 -13.36
CA ASP A 266 2.90 -15.71 -14.21
C ASP A 266 2.14 -16.73 -13.35
N GLY A 267 1.14 -17.39 -13.92
CA GLY A 267 0.37 -18.44 -13.25
C GLY A 267 -1.12 -18.34 -13.51
N LYS A 268 -1.91 -18.87 -12.57
CA LYS A 268 -3.37 -19.01 -12.71
C LYS A 268 -4.05 -17.66 -12.96
N GLU A 269 -4.90 -17.58 -13.97
CA GLU A 269 -5.74 -16.40 -14.21
C GLU A 269 -6.58 -16.10 -12.95
N LEU A 270 -6.63 -14.81 -12.60
CA LEU A 270 -7.46 -14.37 -11.49
C LEU A 270 -8.89 -14.18 -11.99
N PRO A 271 -9.90 -14.50 -11.17
CA PRO A 271 -11.25 -14.02 -11.47
C PRO A 271 -11.20 -12.49 -11.55
N MET A 272 -11.77 -11.91 -12.60
CA MET A 272 -11.96 -10.45 -12.65
C MET A 272 -12.93 -10.08 -11.53
N ILE A 273 -12.42 -9.50 -10.45
CA ILE A 273 -13.22 -8.88 -9.40
C ILE A 273 -13.07 -7.38 -9.62
N GLY A 274 -14.07 -6.84 -10.31
CA GLY A 274 -14.19 -5.46 -10.75
C GLY A 274 -15.19 -5.45 -11.89
N PRO A 275 -16.16 -4.52 -11.94
CA PRO A 275 -17.07 -4.46 -13.07
C PRO A 275 -16.25 -4.26 -14.36
N ASN A 276 -16.73 -4.88 -15.45
CA ASN A 276 -16.24 -4.51 -16.78
C ASN A 276 -16.40 -2.99 -16.95
N GLU A 277 -15.44 -2.35 -17.64
CA GLU A 277 -15.49 -0.91 -17.96
C GLU A 277 -16.90 -0.49 -18.39
N LEU A 278 -17.55 0.33 -17.57
CA LEU A 278 -18.93 0.79 -17.76
C LEU A 278 -18.90 2.00 -18.71
N VAL A 279 -18.71 1.73 -20.01
CA VAL A 279 -18.66 2.78 -21.04
C VAL A 279 -20.06 3.04 -21.59
N GLY A 280 -20.59 4.24 -21.32
CA GLY A 280 -21.78 4.80 -21.97
C GLY A 280 -23.10 4.43 -21.31
N SER A 281 -23.44 3.14 -21.27
CA SER A 281 -24.51 2.56 -20.46
C SER A 281 -23.85 1.83 -19.30
N ILE A 282 -24.26 2.12 -18.07
CA ILE A 282 -23.73 1.39 -16.92
C ILE A 282 -24.40 0.02 -16.96
N ASP A 283 -23.70 -1.02 -17.42
CA ASP A 283 -24.12 -2.41 -17.22
C ASP A 283 -24.39 -2.63 -15.72
N GLY A 284 -25.66 -2.85 -15.38
CA GLY A 284 -26.10 -2.90 -13.98
C GLY A 284 -26.49 -1.57 -13.35
N TYR A 285 -26.70 -0.49 -14.14
CA TYR A 285 -27.13 0.84 -13.67
C TYR A 285 -28.25 0.78 -12.65
N PRO A 286 -29.38 0.07 -12.89
CA PRO A 286 -30.47 0.08 -11.93
C PRO A 286 -30.06 -0.51 -10.58
N LYS A 287 -29.17 -1.52 -10.59
CA LYS A 287 -28.65 -2.13 -9.36
C LYS A 287 -27.65 -1.23 -8.65
N LEU A 288 -26.76 -0.59 -9.40
CA LEU A 288 -25.80 0.35 -8.82
C LEU A 288 -26.53 1.55 -8.21
N LEU A 289 -27.51 2.11 -8.90
CA LEU A 289 -28.33 3.19 -8.39
C LEU A 289 -29.10 2.77 -7.14
N GLN A 290 -29.74 1.59 -7.17
CA GLN A 290 -30.41 1.02 -6.01
C GLN A 290 -29.44 0.84 -4.84
N ALA A 291 -28.26 0.25 -5.07
CA ALA A 291 -27.23 0.08 -4.05
C ALA A 291 -26.81 1.42 -3.46
N LEU A 292 -26.60 2.46 -4.27
CA LEU A 292 -26.27 3.80 -3.79
C LEU A 292 -27.40 4.43 -2.97
N GLN A 293 -28.65 4.30 -3.40
CA GLN A 293 -29.80 4.80 -2.65
C GLN A 293 -29.94 4.12 -1.28
N GLU A 294 -29.64 2.83 -1.20
CA GLU A 294 -29.72 2.07 0.04
C GLU A 294 -28.49 2.23 0.95
N VAL A 295 -27.31 2.47 0.36
CA VAL A 295 -26.07 2.80 1.08
C VAL A 295 -26.03 4.26 1.53
N SER A 296 -26.79 5.14 0.86
CA SER A 296 -26.88 6.55 1.21
C SER A 296 -27.24 6.72 2.69
N PRO A 297 -26.46 7.50 3.47
CA PRO A 297 -26.72 7.70 4.89
C PRO A 297 -28.03 8.45 5.16
N VAL A 298 -28.59 9.09 4.13
CA VAL A 298 -29.81 9.88 4.16
C VAL A 298 -30.71 9.55 2.97
N PRO A 299 -32.04 9.77 3.07
CA PRO A 299 -32.95 9.54 1.96
C PRO A 299 -32.56 10.31 0.69
N VAL A 300 -32.71 9.65 -0.46
CA VAL A 300 -32.41 10.21 -1.79
C VAL A 300 -33.71 10.39 -2.57
N SER A 301 -33.98 11.60 -3.05
CA SER A 301 -35.11 11.91 -3.95
C SER A 301 -34.65 12.40 -5.32
N PHE A 302 -35.51 12.22 -6.32
CA PHE A 302 -35.31 12.70 -7.68
C PHE A 302 -36.38 13.72 -8.03
N GLU A 303 -35.98 14.97 -8.20
CA GLU A 303 -36.91 16.10 -8.33
C GLU A 303 -36.48 17.00 -9.49
N LEU A 304 -37.40 17.86 -9.95
CA LEU A 304 -37.05 18.95 -10.85
C LEU A 304 -36.50 20.11 -10.01
N ILE A 305 -35.21 20.35 -10.11
CA ILE A 305 -34.50 21.44 -9.45
C ILE A 305 -34.43 22.61 -10.43
N ASP A 306 -34.97 23.76 -10.00
CA ASP A 306 -34.90 24.97 -10.79
C ASP A 306 -33.47 25.53 -10.79
N GLY A 307 -33.01 25.97 -11.97
CA GLY A 307 -31.66 26.52 -12.18
C GLY A 307 -30.67 25.53 -12.76
N GLY A 308 -29.38 25.82 -12.62
CA GLY A 308 -28.27 25.01 -13.18
C GLY A 308 -27.73 23.92 -12.25
N ALA A 309 -28.32 23.74 -11.07
CA ALA A 309 -27.86 22.76 -10.08
C ALA A 309 -28.26 21.33 -10.51
N LYS A 310 -27.36 20.38 -10.29
CA LYS A 310 -27.58 18.96 -10.64
C LYS A 310 -28.05 18.11 -9.46
N GLY A 311 -27.85 18.61 -8.25
CA GLY A 311 -28.22 17.98 -7.00
C GLY A 311 -27.75 18.84 -5.83
N TYR A 312 -28.20 18.49 -4.63
CA TYR A 312 -27.74 19.09 -3.38
C TYR A 312 -28.07 18.20 -2.19
N TYR A 313 -27.21 18.25 -1.17
CA TYR A 313 -27.52 17.78 0.18
C TYR A 313 -28.24 18.86 0.99
N ASN A 314 -29.47 18.58 1.44
CA ASN A 314 -30.25 19.46 2.29
C ASN A 314 -29.88 19.27 3.76
N LEU A 315 -29.23 20.29 4.34
CA LEU A 315 -28.76 20.29 5.72
C LEU A 315 -29.88 20.25 6.78
N GLU A 316 -31.06 20.79 6.46
CA GLU A 316 -32.20 20.88 7.38
C GLU A 316 -32.99 19.57 7.39
N ASN A 317 -33.38 19.09 6.22
CA ASN A 317 -34.21 17.90 6.08
C ASN A 317 -33.43 16.59 6.12
N LYS A 318 -32.08 16.66 6.13
CA LYS A 318 -31.17 15.51 6.07
C LYS A 318 -31.57 14.59 4.91
N SER A 319 -31.58 15.13 3.70
CA SER A 319 -31.91 14.39 2.47
C SER A 319 -31.03 14.86 1.31
N ILE A 320 -30.80 13.96 0.35
CA ILE A 320 -30.13 14.28 -0.91
C ILE A 320 -31.18 14.39 -2.00
N VAL A 321 -31.15 15.49 -2.75
CA VAL A 321 -32.03 15.73 -3.89
C VAL A 321 -31.19 15.74 -5.16
N ILE A 322 -31.59 14.94 -6.16
CA ILE A 322 -30.91 14.82 -7.44
C ILE A 322 -31.82 15.30 -8.57
N GLN A 323 -31.26 16.04 -9.53
CA GLN A 323 -32.00 16.53 -10.70
C GLN A 323 -32.53 15.36 -11.53
N ASN A 324 -33.83 15.35 -11.77
CA ASN A 324 -34.47 14.35 -12.62
C ASN A 324 -34.11 14.56 -14.11
N GLY A 325 -34.03 13.46 -14.87
CA GLY A 325 -33.79 13.48 -16.31
C GLY A 325 -32.33 13.65 -16.75
N MET A 326 -31.37 13.54 -15.84
CA MET A 326 -29.93 13.51 -16.18
C MET A 326 -29.52 12.16 -16.79
N SER A 327 -28.35 12.12 -17.44
CA SER A 327 -27.76 10.85 -17.89
C SER A 327 -27.39 9.95 -16.69
N GLU A 328 -27.27 8.64 -16.93
CA GLU A 328 -26.89 7.66 -15.90
C GLU A 328 -25.58 8.04 -15.21
N VAL A 329 -24.54 8.34 -16.00
CA VAL A 329 -23.21 8.75 -15.49
C VAL A 329 -23.31 10.01 -14.63
N GLN A 330 -24.04 11.03 -15.10
CA GLN A 330 -24.18 12.28 -14.36
C GLN A 330 -24.96 12.08 -13.05
N THR A 331 -25.99 11.22 -13.07
CA THR A 331 -26.78 10.86 -11.89
C THR A 331 -25.90 10.22 -10.81
N ILE A 332 -25.11 9.20 -11.18
CA ILE A 332 -24.22 8.50 -10.23
C ILE A 332 -23.15 9.45 -9.69
N LYS A 333 -22.51 10.23 -10.58
CA LYS A 333 -21.53 11.25 -10.20
C LYS A 333 -22.10 12.22 -9.17
N THR A 334 -23.27 12.79 -9.44
CA THR A 334 -23.88 13.78 -8.55
C THR A 334 -24.30 13.14 -7.24
N LEU A 335 -24.92 11.96 -7.26
CA LEU A 335 -25.32 11.27 -6.03
C LEU A 335 -24.11 10.97 -5.13
N LEU A 336 -23.03 10.43 -5.68
CA LEU A 336 -21.80 10.17 -4.91
C LEU A 336 -21.17 11.44 -4.36
N HIS A 337 -21.22 12.54 -5.11
CA HIS A 337 -20.73 13.84 -4.66
C HIS A 337 -21.55 14.39 -3.48
N GLU A 338 -22.88 14.34 -3.56
CA GLU A 338 -23.75 14.76 -2.44
C GLU A 338 -23.63 13.83 -1.23
N MET A 339 -23.50 12.51 -1.44
CA MET A 339 -23.20 11.55 -0.37
C MET A 339 -21.87 11.87 0.33
N ALA A 340 -20.85 12.24 -0.44
CA ALA A 340 -19.57 12.66 0.12
C ALA A 340 -19.69 13.96 0.92
N HIS A 341 -20.47 14.95 0.43
CA HIS A 341 -20.78 16.15 1.21
C HIS A 341 -21.49 15.83 2.51
N GLN A 342 -22.50 14.96 2.49
CA GLN A 342 -23.19 14.54 3.69
C GLN A 342 -22.22 13.87 4.67
N LYS A 343 -21.39 12.93 4.21
CA LYS A 343 -20.51 12.15 5.08
C LYS A 343 -19.37 12.97 5.68
N LEU A 344 -18.78 13.89 4.90
CA LEU A 344 -17.58 14.64 5.30
C LEU A 344 -17.89 16.02 5.89
N HIS A 345 -19.03 16.61 5.54
CA HIS A 345 -19.26 18.04 5.77
C HIS A 345 -20.58 18.38 6.46
N ASP A 346 -21.34 17.37 6.92
CA ASP A 346 -22.54 17.60 7.71
C ASP A 346 -22.20 18.25 9.06
N LYS A 347 -22.83 19.39 9.33
CA LYS A 347 -22.48 20.26 10.46
C LYS A 347 -22.82 19.67 11.83
N ASP A 348 -23.69 18.67 11.87
CA ASP A 348 -24.18 18.09 13.12
C ASP A 348 -23.35 16.86 13.51
N THR A 349 -22.77 16.18 12.52
CA THR A 349 -21.99 14.95 12.71
C THR A 349 -20.48 15.14 12.55
N VAL A 350 -20.05 16.21 11.87
CA VAL A 350 -18.63 16.53 11.63
C VAL A 350 -18.31 17.95 12.10
N PRO A 351 -17.95 18.14 13.39
CA PRO A 351 -17.65 19.46 13.95
C PRO A 351 -16.56 20.22 13.20
N GLU A 352 -15.52 19.52 12.76
CA GLU A 352 -14.36 20.06 12.04
C GLU A 352 -14.72 20.58 10.64
N ALA A 353 -15.90 20.23 10.12
CA ALA A 353 -16.37 20.73 8.83
C ALA A 353 -16.55 22.25 8.82
N LYS A 354 -16.62 22.91 9.98
CA LYS A 354 -16.70 24.38 10.09
C LYS A 354 -15.39 25.06 9.72
N ASP A 355 -14.26 24.37 9.90
CA ASP A 355 -12.92 24.92 9.68
C ASP A 355 -12.43 24.67 8.24
N ILE A 356 -13.18 23.90 7.44
CA ILE A 356 -12.88 23.61 6.05
C ILE A 356 -13.50 24.68 5.15
N THR A 357 -12.67 25.30 4.30
CA THR A 357 -13.13 26.26 3.29
C THR A 357 -14.10 25.61 2.31
N ARG A 358 -14.99 26.40 1.69
CA ARG A 358 -15.93 25.89 0.68
C ARG A 358 -15.21 25.11 -0.42
N ASN A 359 -14.15 25.68 -1.01
CA ASN A 359 -13.35 25.01 -2.03
C ASN A 359 -12.74 23.69 -1.52
N GLY A 360 -12.30 23.64 -0.26
CA GLY A 360 -11.79 22.40 0.33
C GLY A 360 -12.84 21.30 0.41
N LYS A 361 -14.08 21.65 0.75
CA LYS A 361 -15.20 20.70 0.77
C LYS A 361 -15.51 20.14 -0.62
N GLU A 362 -15.54 21.01 -1.63
CA GLU A 362 -15.76 20.59 -3.02
C GLU A 362 -14.65 19.66 -3.52
N VAL A 363 -13.38 19.96 -3.21
CA VAL A 363 -12.23 19.10 -3.57
C VAL A 363 -12.39 17.72 -2.95
N GLU A 364 -12.69 17.63 -1.65
CA GLU A 364 -12.85 16.36 -0.95
C GLU A 364 -14.03 15.55 -1.53
N ALA A 365 -15.20 16.18 -1.70
CA ALA A 365 -16.38 15.52 -2.22
C ALA A 365 -16.23 15.08 -3.68
N GLU A 366 -15.68 15.94 -4.54
CA GLU A 366 -15.43 15.60 -5.95
C GLU A 366 -14.39 14.48 -6.09
N SER A 367 -13.36 14.47 -5.23
CA SER A 367 -12.34 13.41 -5.24
C SER A 367 -12.87 12.07 -4.78
N VAL A 368 -13.70 12.03 -3.73
CA VAL A 368 -14.40 10.80 -3.31
C VAL A 368 -15.27 10.28 -4.44
N ALA A 369 -16.12 11.13 -5.03
CA ALA A 369 -17.00 10.73 -6.12
C ALA A 369 -16.19 10.20 -7.32
N TYR A 370 -15.07 10.85 -7.65
CA TYR A 370 -14.17 10.43 -8.73
C TYR A 370 -13.57 9.05 -8.48
N VAL A 371 -13.03 8.81 -7.28
CA VAL A 371 -12.39 7.53 -6.93
C VAL A 371 -13.41 6.39 -6.99
N VAL A 372 -14.62 6.59 -6.46
CA VAL A 372 -15.67 5.57 -6.49
C VAL A 372 -16.15 5.32 -7.93
N CYS A 373 -16.36 6.38 -8.74
CA CYS A 373 -16.71 6.22 -10.15
C CYS A 373 -15.65 5.43 -10.92
N GLN A 374 -14.37 5.77 -10.74
CA GLN A 374 -13.27 5.07 -11.39
C GLN A 374 -13.14 3.61 -10.94
N HIS A 375 -13.44 3.31 -9.68
CA HIS A 375 -13.46 1.94 -9.19
C HIS A 375 -14.47 1.08 -9.94
N TYR A 376 -15.65 1.64 -10.24
CA TYR A 376 -16.67 0.96 -11.03
C TYR A 376 -16.51 1.13 -12.55
N GLY A 377 -15.38 1.67 -13.04
CA GLY A 377 -15.13 1.84 -14.46
C GLY A 377 -16.07 2.84 -15.16
N ILE A 378 -16.70 3.75 -14.41
CA ILE A 378 -17.58 4.78 -14.96
C ILE A 378 -16.71 5.85 -15.61
N ASN A 379 -17.03 6.23 -16.85
CA ASN A 379 -16.25 7.25 -17.56
C ASN A 379 -16.27 8.59 -16.82
N THR A 380 -15.09 9.01 -16.36
CA THR A 380 -14.85 10.27 -15.64
C THR A 380 -14.00 11.26 -16.45
N SER A 381 -13.96 11.14 -17.78
CA SER A 381 -13.20 12.01 -18.68
C SER A 381 -13.44 13.50 -18.41
N ASP A 382 -14.67 13.86 -18.07
CA ASP A 382 -15.13 15.24 -17.91
C ASP A 382 -14.79 15.83 -16.53
N TYR A 383 -14.23 15.03 -15.61
CA TYR A 383 -13.69 15.56 -14.34
C TYR A 383 -12.41 16.34 -14.59
N SER A 384 -12.38 17.59 -14.11
CA SER A 384 -11.21 18.45 -14.09
C SER A 384 -10.92 18.94 -12.68
N PHE A 385 -9.69 18.75 -12.23
CA PHE A 385 -9.22 19.17 -10.91
C PHE A 385 -8.38 20.45 -10.97
N SER A 386 -8.70 21.36 -11.90
CA SER A 386 -7.92 22.59 -12.16
C SER A 386 -7.82 23.52 -10.94
N TYR A 387 -8.77 23.43 -10.01
CA TYR A 387 -8.81 24.20 -8.78
C TYR A 387 -7.98 23.58 -7.63
N VAL A 388 -7.46 22.36 -7.79
CA VAL A 388 -6.68 21.67 -6.73
C VAL A 388 -5.36 22.38 -6.43
N ALA A 389 -4.76 23.07 -7.41
CA ALA A 389 -3.59 23.90 -7.16
C ALA A 389 -3.89 25.06 -6.18
N GLY A 390 -5.07 25.68 -6.28
CA GLY A 390 -5.50 26.73 -5.34
C GLY A 390 -5.90 26.20 -3.96
N TRP A 391 -6.17 24.89 -3.85
CA TRP A 391 -6.46 24.23 -2.58
C TRP A 391 -5.21 24.00 -1.70
N LEU A 392 -4.02 24.08 -2.30
CA LEU A 392 -2.74 23.99 -1.59
C LEU A 392 -2.36 25.24 -0.81
N GLU A 393 -2.90 26.40 -1.18
CA GLU A 393 -2.40 27.68 -0.70
C GLU A 393 -2.56 27.79 0.83
N GLY A 394 -1.42 27.92 1.53
CA GLY A 394 -1.37 28.01 2.99
C GLY A 394 -1.42 26.68 3.74
N LYS A 395 -1.42 25.52 3.06
CA LYS A 395 -1.47 24.19 3.71
C LYS A 395 -0.11 23.53 3.85
N GLU A 396 0.12 22.92 5.01
CA GLU A 396 1.31 22.11 5.27
C GLU A 396 1.12 20.63 4.91
N THR A 397 2.23 19.92 4.73
CA THR A 397 2.24 18.50 4.33
C THR A 397 1.35 17.59 5.21
N PRO A 398 1.29 17.75 6.55
CA PRO A 398 0.40 16.95 7.39
C PRO A 398 -1.09 17.19 7.11
N GLU A 399 -1.48 18.43 6.83
CA GLU A 399 -2.88 18.78 6.53
C GLU A 399 -3.33 18.20 5.19
N LEU A 400 -2.44 18.25 4.19
CA LEU A 400 -2.65 17.63 2.89
C LEU A 400 -2.81 16.11 3.03
N LYS A 401 -1.92 15.45 3.78
CA LYS A 401 -2.01 14.02 4.07
C LYS A 401 -3.32 13.66 4.77
N ALA A 402 -3.72 14.43 5.78
CA ALA A 402 -4.96 14.21 6.52
C ALA A 402 -6.19 14.27 5.60
N SER A 403 -6.24 15.23 4.68
CA SER A 403 -7.34 15.33 3.72
C SER A 403 -7.32 14.18 2.70
N LEU A 404 -6.16 13.79 2.17
CA LEU A 404 -6.06 12.59 1.33
C LEU A 404 -6.52 11.33 2.07
N ASP A 405 -6.21 11.22 3.36
CA ASP A 405 -6.62 10.08 4.17
C ASP A 405 -8.14 10.08 4.39
N LYS A 406 -8.77 11.24 4.57
CA LYS A 406 -10.25 11.36 4.58
C LYS A 406 -10.85 10.90 3.26
N ILE A 407 -10.36 11.42 2.12
CA ILE A 407 -10.82 11.04 0.78
C ILE A 407 -10.71 9.51 0.60
N ARG A 408 -9.54 8.95 0.92
CA ARG A 408 -9.29 7.50 0.83
C ARG A 408 -10.18 6.69 1.75
N GLN A 409 -10.39 7.14 3.00
CA GLN A 409 -11.25 6.46 3.97
C GLN A 409 -12.69 6.42 3.48
N THR A 410 -13.25 7.57 3.11
CA THR A 410 -14.64 7.67 2.65
C THR A 410 -14.85 6.91 1.34
N ALA A 411 -13.95 7.03 0.36
CA ALA A 411 -14.06 6.27 -0.88
C ALA A 411 -13.97 4.76 -0.63
N SER A 412 -13.04 4.30 0.22
CA SER A 412 -12.93 2.89 0.58
C SER A 412 -14.16 2.37 1.33
N GLU A 413 -14.78 3.20 2.18
CA GLU A 413 -16.01 2.84 2.89
C GLU A 413 -17.19 2.70 1.91
N PHE A 414 -17.37 3.67 1.01
CA PHE A 414 -18.40 3.61 -0.02
C PHE A 414 -18.22 2.41 -0.94
N ILE A 415 -17.01 2.18 -1.48
CA ILE A 415 -16.71 1.01 -2.32
C ILE A 415 -17.08 -0.28 -1.58
N TYR A 416 -16.67 -0.42 -0.32
CA TYR A 416 -16.99 -1.61 0.46
C TYR A 416 -18.50 -1.81 0.67
N GLN A 417 -19.23 -0.76 1.04
CA GLN A 417 -20.68 -0.83 1.27
C GLN A 417 -21.44 -1.13 -0.03
N ILE A 418 -21.04 -0.49 -1.13
CA ILE A 418 -21.64 -0.71 -2.45
C ILE A 418 -21.34 -2.13 -2.93
N ASP A 419 -20.10 -2.62 -2.81
CA ASP A 419 -19.71 -3.99 -3.18
C ASP A 419 -20.57 -5.02 -2.43
N GLN A 420 -20.67 -4.88 -1.10
CA GLN A 420 -21.51 -5.76 -0.28
C GLN A 420 -22.97 -5.74 -0.74
N ARG A 421 -23.52 -4.55 -1.03
CA ARG A 421 -24.92 -4.46 -1.44
C ARG A 421 -25.13 -5.02 -2.85
N MET A 422 -24.20 -4.77 -3.76
CA MET A 422 -24.22 -5.30 -5.11
C MET A 422 -24.14 -6.83 -5.13
N GLU A 423 -23.31 -7.44 -4.29
CA GLU A 423 -23.27 -8.91 -4.12
C GLU A 423 -24.65 -9.47 -3.73
N VAL A 424 -25.32 -8.85 -2.76
CA VAL A 424 -26.67 -9.28 -2.33
C VAL A 424 -27.69 -9.13 -3.47
N LEU A 425 -27.71 -7.96 -4.14
CA LEU A 425 -28.62 -7.69 -5.26
C LEU A 425 -28.35 -8.58 -6.49
N MET A 426 -27.12 -9.11 -6.64
CA MET A 426 -26.80 -10.11 -7.66
C MET A 426 -27.35 -11.48 -7.28
N ALA A 427 -27.13 -11.94 -6.05
CA ALA A 427 -27.61 -13.23 -5.55
C ALA A 427 -29.15 -13.36 -5.50
N GLU A 428 -29.86 -12.28 -5.12
CA GLU A 428 -31.34 -12.27 -5.11
C GLU A 428 -31.93 -12.52 -6.50
N LYS A 429 -31.27 -12.03 -7.56
CA LYS A 429 -31.73 -12.22 -8.95
C LYS A 429 -31.56 -13.66 -9.42
N GLU A 430 -30.46 -14.32 -9.06
CA GLU A 430 -30.23 -15.73 -9.38
C GLU A 430 -31.31 -16.61 -8.74
N GLN A 431 -31.67 -16.35 -7.49
CA GLN A 431 -32.74 -17.07 -6.81
C GLN A 431 -34.14 -16.80 -7.41
N VAL A 432 -34.41 -15.56 -7.84
CA VAL A 432 -35.68 -15.20 -8.50
C VAL A 432 -35.75 -15.77 -9.93
N GLN A 433 -34.64 -15.85 -10.66
CA GLN A 433 -34.57 -16.53 -11.96
C GLN A 433 -34.71 -18.05 -11.83
N GLU A 434 -34.10 -18.68 -10.82
CA GLU A 434 -34.27 -20.12 -10.54
C GLU A 434 -35.71 -20.46 -10.12
N LYS A 435 -36.37 -19.60 -9.32
CA LYS A 435 -37.76 -19.82 -8.88
C LYS A 435 -38.80 -19.40 -9.92
N GLY A 436 -38.45 -18.49 -10.84
CA GLY A 436 -39.33 -17.98 -11.91
C GLY A 436 -39.33 -18.83 -13.18
N ALA A 437 -38.36 -19.73 -13.36
CA ALA A 437 -38.35 -20.71 -14.44
C ALA A 437 -39.38 -21.80 -14.17
N ASN A 438 -40.65 -21.57 -14.53
CA ASN A 438 -41.64 -22.65 -14.57
C ASN A 438 -41.26 -23.61 -15.72
N PRO A 439 -40.86 -24.87 -15.43
CA PRO A 439 -40.38 -25.82 -16.45
C PRO A 439 -41.42 -26.07 -17.55
N GLU A 440 -42.70 -25.95 -17.20
CA GLU A 440 -43.82 -26.16 -18.12
C GLU A 440 -43.96 -25.01 -19.14
N LEU A 441 -43.74 -23.75 -18.73
CA LEU A 441 -43.76 -22.60 -19.65
C LEU A 441 -42.53 -22.59 -20.56
N GLN A 442 -41.36 -22.97 -20.05
CA GLN A 442 -40.13 -23.08 -20.85
C GLN A 442 -40.29 -24.14 -21.95
N GLY A 443 -40.87 -25.29 -21.62
CA GLY A 443 -41.16 -26.35 -22.60
C GLY A 443 -42.18 -25.94 -23.67
N VAL A 444 -43.15 -25.08 -23.34
CA VAL A 444 -44.12 -24.54 -24.31
C VAL A 444 -43.44 -23.52 -25.24
N VAL A 445 -42.61 -22.62 -24.71
CA VAL A 445 -41.88 -21.62 -25.50
C VAL A 445 -40.88 -22.28 -26.45
N ASP A 446 -40.15 -23.30 -26.00
CA ASP A 446 -39.22 -24.05 -26.85
C ASP A 446 -39.92 -24.85 -27.96
N LYS A 447 -41.11 -25.38 -27.67
CA LYS A 447 -41.93 -26.08 -28.66
C LYS A 447 -42.49 -25.12 -29.71
N VAL A 448 -42.95 -23.95 -29.29
CA VAL A 448 -43.44 -22.88 -30.18
C VAL A 448 -42.31 -22.33 -31.06
N LEU A 449 -41.11 -22.15 -30.50
CA LEU A 449 -39.93 -21.72 -31.25
C LEU A 449 -39.50 -22.76 -32.29
N LYS A 450 -39.49 -24.06 -31.93
CA LYS A 450 -39.22 -25.14 -32.89
C LYS A 450 -40.26 -25.22 -34.02
N ASP A 451 -41.53 -25.04 -33.70
CA ASP A 451 -42.61 -25.04 -34.70
C ASP A 451 -42.53 -23.82 -35.63
N LEU A 452 -42.12 -22.66 -35.11
CA LEU A 452 -41.86 -21.44 -35.90
C LEU A 452 -40.65 -21.60 -36.83
N ASP A 453 -39.59 -22.25 -36.36
CA ASP A 453 -38.38 -22.48 -37.17
C ASP A 453 -38.59 -23.56 -38.25
N GLN A 454 -39.38 -24.59 -37.96
CA GLN A 454 -39.86 -25.54 -38.97
C GLN A 454 -40.73 -24.85 -40.03
N LYS A 455 -41.63 -23.95 -39.63
CA LYS A 455 -42.43 -23.16 -40.59
C LYS A 455 -41.57 -22.23 -41.44
N ARG A 456 -40.53 -21.61 -40.88
CA ARG A 456 -39.56 -20.75 -41.61
C ARG A 456 -38.66 -21.54 -42.56
N THR A 457 -38.26 -22.75 -42.20
CA THR A 457 -37.48 -23.62 -43.11
C THR A 457 -38.34 -24.15 -44.25
N VAL A 458 -39.59 -24.55 -43.97
CA VAL A 458 -40.53 -24.98 -45.02
C VAL A 458 -40.89 -23.83 -45.98
N SER A 459 -41.03 -22.60 -45.49
CA SER A 459 -41.27 -21.43 -46.37
C SER A 459 -40.07 -21.11 -47.25
N LYS A 460 -38.84 -21.12 -46.71
CA LYS A 460 -37.60 -20.92 -47.48
C LYS A 460 -37.36 -22.01 -48.53
N VAL A 461 -37.69 -23.27 -48.22
CA VAL A 461 -37.61 -24.38 -49.20
C VAL A 461 -38.64 -24.21 -50.31
N LYS A 462 -39.88 -23.83 -49.99
CA LYS A 462 -40.92 -23.55 -51.00
C LYS A 462 -40.54 -22.38 -51.92
N GLU A 463 -39.92 -21.33 -51.37
CA GLU A 463 -39.46 -20.18 -52.13
C GLU A 463 -38.29 -20.55 -53.05
N SER A 464 -37.30 -21.31 -52.56
CA SER A 464 -36.17 -21.83 -53.35
C SER A 464 -36.63 -22.75 -54.50
N VAL A 465 -37.62 -23.61 -54.26
CA VAL A 465 -38.21 -24.48 -55.30
C VAL A 465 -38.96 -23.65 -56.35
N LYS A 466 -39.70 -22.61 -55.94
CA LYS A 466 -40.42 -21.70 -56.85
C LYS A 466 -39.46 -20.92 -57.75
N THR A 467 -38.31 -20.50 -57.21
CA THR A 467 -37.24 -19.82 -57.96
C THR A 467 -36.54 -20.76 -58.94
N ARG A 468 -36.29 -22.02 -58.56
CA ARG A 468 -35.73 -23.06 -59.46
C ARG A 468 -36.68 -23.44 -60.59
N ILE A 469 -37.99 -23.49 -60.34
CA ILE A 469 -39.00 -23.76 -61.38
C ILE A 469 -39.07 -22.59 -62.39
N LYS A 470 -39.02 -21.33 -61.94
CA LYS A 470 -38.94 -20.16 -62.82
C LYS A 470 -37.67 -20.14 -63.69
N ALA A 471 -36.51 -20.41 -63.08
CA ALA A 471 -35.23 -20.44 -63.80
C ALA A 471 -35.13 -21.56 -64.86
N ASN A 472 -35.83 -22.69 -64.64
CA ASN A 472 -35.91 -23.77 -65.63
C ASN A 472 -36.91 -23.47 -66.75
N ALA A 473 -37.97 -22.70 -66.49
CA ALA A 473 -38.91 -22.25 -67.52
C ALA A 473 -38.25 -21.22 -68.46
N GLU A 474 -37.49 -20.26 -67.91
CA GLU A 474 -36.77 -19.24 -68.70
C GLU A 474 -35.61 -19.84 -69.54
N LYS A 475 -34.97 -20.92 -69.07
CA LYS A 475 -33.96 -21.66 -69.85
C LYS A 475 -34.52 -22.49 -71.00
N ALA A 476 -35.80 -22.85 -70.97
CA ALA A 476 -36.46 -23.55 -72.07
C ALA A 476 -36.84 -22.61 -73.22
N GLU A 477 -36.98 -21.30 -72.96
CA GLU A 477 -37.33 -20.27 -73.96
C GLU A 477 -36.12 -19.71 -74.75
N GLN A 478 -34.87 -20.01 -74.33
CA GLN A 478 -33.64 -19.49 -74.95
C GLN A 478 -32.82 -20.52 -75.76
N ALA A 479 -33.42 -21.62 -76.21
CA ALA A 479 -32.74 -22.56 -77.11
C ALA A 479 -32.81 -22.08 -78.60
N PRO A 480 -31.68 -21.97 -79.32
CA PRO A 480 -31.65 -21.35 -80.65
C PRO A 480 -32.15 -22.28 -81.78
N LYS A 481 -32.94 -21.70 -82.71
CA LYS A 481 -33.36 -22.32 -83.98
C LYS A 481 -32.15 -22.57 -84.89
N ARG A 482 -31.90 -23.83 -85.25
CA ARG A 482 -30.92 -24.22 -86.29
C ARG A 482 -31.48 -23.92 -87.69
N ASN A 483 -30.89 -22.94 -88.38
CA ASN A 483 -30.98 -22.79 -89.84
C ASN A 483 -29.72 -23.39 -90.49
N LYS A 484 -29.89 -24.34 -91.40
CA LYS A 484 -28.83 -24.88 -92.27
C LYS A 484 -29.02 -24.33 -93.70
N SER A 485 -28.02 -23.64 -94.21
CA SER A 485 -27.74 -23.40 -95.63
C SER A 485 -26.21 -23.40 -95.79
N ALA A 486 -25.57 -23.67 -96.92
CA ALA A 486 -25.80 -24.54 -98.09
C ALA A 486 -24.45 -24.51 -98.88
N LYS A 487 -24.29 -25.46 -99.82
CA LYS A 487 -23.28 -25.59 -100.91
C LYS A 487 -22.17 -26.62 -100.61
N THR A 488 -21.80 -27.53 -101.53
CA THR A 488 -21.94 -27.55 -103.01
C THR A 488 -21.84 -28.98 -103.58
N LYS A 489 -22.39 -29.15 -104.80
CA LYS A 489 -22.19 -30.24 -105.80
C LYS A 489 -20.70 -30.56 -106.02
N GLU A 490 -20.27 -31.79 -106.32
CA GLU A 490 -20.32 -32.60 -107.57
C GLU A 490 -19.94 -34.06 -107.15
N GLU A 491 -20.24 -35.17 -107.83
CA GLU A 491 -20.02 -35.50 -109.24
C GLU A 491 -20.67 -36.87 -109.57
N ARG A 492 -20.90 -37.11 -110.87
CA ARG A 492 -21.48 -38.32 -111.48
C ARG A 492 -20.48 -39.48 -111.55
N ALA A 493 -20.92 -40.69 -111.23
CA ALA A 493 -20.81 -41.92 -112.04
C ALA A 493 -21.69 -43.01 -111.42
#